data_AF-A0A4Z0BI98-F1
#
_entry.id   AF-A0A4Z0BI98-F1
#
_cell.length_a   1.000
_cell.length_b   1.000
_cell.length_c   1.000
_cell.angle_alpha   90.00
_cell.angle_beta   90.00
_cell.angle_gamma   90.00
#
_symmetry.space_group_name_H-M   'P 1'
#
loop_
_entity.id
_entity.type
_entity.pdbx_description
1 polymer ?
#
loop_
_entity_poly.entity_id
_entity_poly.type
_entity_poly.pdbx_seq_one_letter_code
_entity_poly.pdbx_strand_id
1 'polypeptide(L)'
;MQATRTLFVIQAWTLAAGRLASLHEALALRRRRAAARREFQALGADTLRDLALGPAEFDSCWAESHGEAAPTRRRIADPIRVERWP
;
A
#
# COMPACT_ATOMS: atom_id res chain seq x y z
N MET A 1 35.17 20.35 -26.65
CA MET A 1 33.88 20.89 -26.15
C MET A 1 32.65 20.02 -26.47
N GLN A 2 32.77 18.86 -27.15
CA GLN A 2 31.60 18.01 -27.51
C GLN A 2 31.20 17.01 -26.40
N ALA A 3 32.18 16.47 -25.66
CA ALA A 3 31.96 15.45 -24.62
C ALA A 3 31.03 15.91 -23.47
N THR A 4 31.13 17.18 -23.07
CA THR A 4 30.34 17.76 -21.98
C THR A 4 28.85 17.87 -22.34
N ARG A 5 28.55 18.11 -23.62
CA ARG A 5 27.17 18.22 -24.11
C ARG A 5 26.48 16.86 -24.19
N THR A 6 27.21 15.82 -24.60
CA THR A 6 26.70 14.44 -24.64
C THR A 6 26.41 13.90 -23.24
N LEU A 7 27.30 14.16 -22.27
CA LEU A 7 27.09 13.76 -20.87
C LEU A 7 25.87 14.44 -20.25
N PHE A 8 25.64 15.72 -20.55
CA PHE A 8 24.46 16.45 -20.07
C PHE A 8 23.16 15.85 -20.61
N VAL A 9 23.12 15.50 -21.90
CA VAL A 9 21.96 14.86 -22.52
C VAL A 9 21.68 13.50 -21.89
N ILE A 10 22.71 12.67 -21.67
CA ILE A 10 22.56 11.36 -21.02
C ILE A 10 22.01 11.52 -19.59
N GLN A 11 22.57 12.43 -18.78
CA GLN A 11 22.07 12.66 -17.42
C GLN A 11 20.64 13.18 -17.39
N ALA A 12 20.27 14.10 -18.31
CA ALA A 12 18.91 14.59 -18.42
C ALA A 12 17.91 13.47 -18.75
N TRP A 13 18.27 12.56 -19.67
CA TRP A 13 17.45 11.40 -20.00
C TRP A 13 17.32 10.42 -18.83
N THR A 14 18.40 10.13 -18.10
CA THR A 14 18.36 9.25 -16.93
C THR A 14 17.44 9.81 -15.83
N LEU A 15 17.53 11.12 -15.55
CA LEU A 15 16.66 11.77 -14.57
C LEU A 15 15.20 11.78 -15.02
N ALA A 16 14.94 12.04 -16.31
CA ALA A 16 13.59 12.01 -16.87
C ALA A 16 12.98 10.59 -16.81
N ALA A 17 13.76 9.56 -17.14
CA ALA A 17 13.35 8.16 -17.07
C ALA A 17 13.05 7.73 -15.62
N GLY A 18 13.92 8.10 -14.67
CA GLY A 18 13.70 7.83 -13.24
C GLY A 18 12.42 8.50 -12.73
N ARG A 19 12.17 9.76 -13.10
CA ARG A 19 10.96 10.48 -12.71
C ARG A 19 9.69 9.84 -13.30
N LEU A 20 9.74 9.41 -14.55
CA LEU A 20 8.63 8.71 -15.19
C LEU A 20 8.34 7.39 -14.47
N ALA A 21 9.37 6.59 -14.16
CA ALA A 21 9.23 5.35 -13.40
C ALA A 21 8.55 5.59 -12.04
N SER A 22 9.00 6.58 -11.27
CA SER A 22 8.37 6.93 -9.99
C SER A 22 6.92 7.36 -10.12
N LEU A 23 6.56 8.09 -11.19
CA LEU A 23 5.16 8.45 -11.46
C LEU A 23 4.30 7.24 -11.81
N HIS A 24 4.84 6.31 -12.60
CA HIS A 24 4.16 5.06 -12.94
C HIS A 24 3.92 4.20 -11.70
N GLU A 25 4.90 4.09 -10.82
CA GLU A 25 4.76 3.37 -9.54
C GLU A 25 3.72 4.02 -8.64
N ALA A 26 3.75 5.35 -8.50
CA ALA A 26 2.75 6.08 -7.72
C ALA A 26 1.33 5.90 -8.28
N LEU A 27 1.17 5.91 -9.60
CA LEU A 27 -0.11 5.66 -10.24
C LEU A 27 -0.58 4.21 -10.02
N ALA A 28 0.31 3.23 -10.16
CA ALA A 28 0.00 1.83 -9.93
C ALA A 28 -0.44 1.60 -8.47
N LEU A 29 0.27 2.19 -7.50
CA LEU A 29 -0.09 2.13 -6.08
C LEU A 29 -1.46 2.74 -5.81
N ARG A 30 -1.75 3.92 -6.38
CA ARG A 30 -3.08 4.56 -6.26
C ARG A 30 -4.20 3.69 -6.82
N ARG A 31 -3.97 3.03 -7.96
CA ARG A 31 -4.95 2.11 -8.57
C ARG A 31 -5.20 0.90 -7.69
N ARG A 32 -4.14 0.30 -7.13
CA ARG A 32 -4.25 -0.82 -6.19
C ARG A 32 -5.02 -0.43 -4.93
N ARG A 33 -4.71 0.72 -4.33
CA ARG A 33 -5.42 1.24 -3.16
C ARG A 33 -6.90 1.49 -3.45
N ALA A 34 -7.22 2.07 -4.61
CA ALA A 34 -8.59 2.31 -5.01
C ALA A 34 -9.38 1.00 -5.23
N ALA A 35 -8.75 -0.02 -5.84
CA ALA A 35 -9.35 -1.33 -6.01
C ALA A 35 -9.62 -2.00 -4.65
N ALA A 36 -8.62 -2.07 -3.78
CA ALA A 36 -8.77 -2.64 -2.44
C ALA A 36 -9.83 -1.91 -1.61
N ARG A 37 -9.95 -0.58 -1.74
CA ARG A 37 -11.00 0.18 -1.05
C ARG A 37 -12.40 -0.19 -1.51
N ARG A 38 -12.59 -0.44 -2.81
CA ARG A 38 -13.87 -0.89 -3.35
C ARG A 38 -14.23 -2.29 -2.87
N GLU A 39 -13.25 -3.19 -2.85
CA GLU A 39 -13.42 -4.54 -2.30
C GLU A 39 -13.81 -4.50 -0.83
N PHE A 40 -13.13 -3.68 -0.03
CA PHE A 40 -13.46 -3.48 1.38
C PHE A 40 -14.87 -2.91 1.57
N GLN A 41 -15.27 -1.92 0.76
CA GLN A 41 -16.60 -1.33 0.82
C GLN A 41 -17.71 -2.29 0.37
N ALA A 42 -17.35 -3.30 -0.43
CA ALA A 42 -18.28 -4.35 -0.84
C ALA A 42 -18.45 -5.45 0.23
N LEU A 43 -17.64 -5.45 1.30
CA LEU A 43 -17.83 -6.37 2.41
C LEU A 43 -19.16 -6.11 3.10
N GLY A 44 -19.92 -7.19 3.32
CA GLY A 44 -21.16 -7.13 4.09
C GLY A 44 -20.89 -6.82 5.57
N ALA A 45 -21.92 -6.31 6.25
CA ALA A 45 -21.84 -5.96 7.67
C ALA A 45 -21.45 -7.16 8.56
N ASP A 46 -21.91 -8.37 8.20
CA ASP A 46 -21.56 -9.60 8.93
C ASP A 46 -20.09 -9.96 8.74
N THR A 47 -19.55 -9.86 7.51
CA THR A 47 -18.12 -10.09 7.26
C THR A 47 -17.23 -9.09 7.99
N LEU A 48 -17.62 -7.82 8.01
CA LEU A 48 -16.91 -6.80 8.79
C LEU A 48 -16.93 -7.13 10.30
N ARG A 49 -18.07 -7.59 10.82
CA ARG A 49 -18.20 -8.01 12.22
C ARG A 49 -17.31 -9.21 12.54
N ASP A 50 -17.32 -10.24 11.70
CA ASP A 50 -16.51 -11.46 11.89
C ASP A 50 -15.02 -11.16 11.90
N LEU A 51 -14.59 -10.16 11.12
CA LEU A 51 -13.20 -9.70 11.07
C LEU A 51 -12.86 -8.67 12.17
N ALA A 52 -13.81 -8.32 13.05
CA ALA A 52 -13.68 -7.25 14.03
C ALA A 52 -13.20 -5.92 13.38
N LEU A 53 -13.80 -5.59 12.23
CA LEU A 53 -13.52 -4.40 11.44
C LEU A 53 -14.73 -3.48 11.40
N GLY A 54 -14.48 -2.18 11.55
CA GLY A 54 -15.44 -1.13 11.27
C GLY A 54 -15.38 -0.67 9.81
N PRO A 55 -16.49 -0.11 9.27
CA PRO A 55 -16.54 0.38 7.90
C PRO A 55 -15.59 1.55 7.60
N ALA A 56 -15.10 2.23 8.64
CA ALA A 56 -14.13 3.32 8.52
C ALA A 56 -12.66 2.86 8.62
N GLU A 57 -12.39 1.57 8.85
CA GLU A 57 -11.04 1.10 9.23
C GLU A 57 -10.12 0.77 8.06
N PHE A 58 -10.60 0.89 6.82
CA PHE A 58 -9.81 0.61 5.62
C PHE A 58 -8.44 1.28 5.63
N ASP A 59 -8.37 2.58 5.97
CA ASP A 59 -7.10 3.32 5.89
C ASP A 59 -6.07 2.84 6.94
N SER A 60 -6.54 2.38 8.10
CA SER A 60 -5.70 1.75 9.12
C SER A 60 -5.20 0.38 8.63
N CYS A 61 -6.10 -0.47 8.14
CA CYS A 61 -5.72 -1.78 7.60
C CYS A 61 -4.74 -1.68 6.43
N TRP A 62 -4.98 -0.72 5.52
CA TRP A 62 -4.09 -0.46 4.39
C TRP A 62 -2.68 -0.07 4.86
N ALA A 63 -2.58 0.85 5.82
CA ALA A 63 -1.32 1.29 6.37
C ALA A 63 -0.58 0.16 7.10
N GLU A 64 -1.29 -0.71 7.82
CA GLU A 64 -0.72 -1.89 8.47
C GLU A 64 -0.15 -2.89 7.46
N SER A 65 -0.91 -3.26 6.42
CA SER A 65 -0.46 -4.22 5.40
C SER A 65 0.72 -3.73 4.57
N HIS A 66 0.89 -2.40 4.43
CA HIS A 66 2.00 -1.79 3.69
C HIS A 66 3.15 -1.33 4.60
N GLY A 67 3.10 -1.65 5.91
CA GLY A 67 4.14 -1.29 6.87
C GLY A 67 4.25 0.20 7.19
N GLU A 68 3.27 1.01 6.75
CA GLU A 68 3.17 2.46 6.99
C GLU A 68 2.61 2.76 8.39
N ALA A 69 2.01 1.78 9.06
CA ALA A 69 1.53 1.93 10.43
C ALA A 69 2.68 1.95 11.45
N ALA A 70 2.59 2.87 12.41
CA ALA A 70 3.48 2.90 13.57
C ALA A 70 3.46 1.53 14.28
N PRO A 71 4.61 1.02 14.78
CA PRO A 71 4.69 -0.30 15.40
C PRO A 71 3.68 -0.52 16.54
N THR A 72 3.36 0.53 17.28
CA THR A 72 2.40 0.52 18.41
C THR A 72 0.93 0.53 17.99
N ARG A 73 0.64 0.77 16.71
CA ARG A 73 -0.72 0.76 16.15
C ARG A 73 -1.02 -0.49 15.32
N ARG A 74 -0.05 -1.38 15.14
CA ARG A 74 -0.28 -2.64 14.43
C ARG A 74 -1.25 -3.49 15.24
N ARG A 75 -2.36 -3.90 14.64
CA ARG A 75 -3.20 -4.92 15.24
C ARG A 75 -2.34 -6.17 15.40
N ILE A 76 -2.25 -6.68 16.63
CA ILE A 76 -1.65 -8.00 16.87
C ILE A 76 -2.58 -8.96 16.15
N ALA A 77 -2.11 -9.59 15.07
CA ALA A 77 -2.75 -10.79 14.57
C ALA A 77 -2.60 -11.81 15.68
N ASP A 78 -3.63 -11.95 16.52
CA ASP A 78 -3.69 -13.01 17.50
C ASP A 78 -3.64 -14.31 16.69
N PRO A 79 -2.56 -15.12 16.77
CA PRO A 79 -2.62 -16.43 16.20
C PRO A 79 -3.65 -17.16 17.03
N ILE A 80 -4.89 -17.26 16.52
CA ILE A 80 -5.89 -18.15 17.08
C ILE A 80 -5.32 -19.56 16.96
N ARG A 81 -4.54 -19.95 17.97
CA ARG A 81 -4.25 -21.33 18.28
C ARG A 81 -5.49 -21.80 18.98
N VAL A 82 -6.28 -22.53 18.21
CA VAL A 82 -7.40 -23.34 18.66
C VAL A 82 -6.85 -24.36 19.66
N GLU A 83 -6.67 -23.98 20.92
CA GLU A 83 -6.47 -24.92 22.02
C GLU A 83 -7.75 -24.97 22.83
N ARG A 84 -8.62 -25.87 22.33
CA ARG A 84 -9.58 -26.70 23.06
C ARG A 84 -9.55 -26.48 24.59
N TRP A 85 -10.55 -25.76 25.09
CA TRP A 85 -10.88 -25.70 26.51
C TRP A 85 -11.63 -26.98 26.93
N PRO A 86 -11.21 -27.72 27.97
CA PRO A 86 -12.05 -28.71 28.65
C PRO A 86 -13.07 -28.07 29.59
#